data_AF-A0A9D4ZSW6-F1
#
_entry.id   AF-A0A9D4ZSW6-F1
#
_cell.length_a   1.000
_cell.length_b   1.000
_cell.length_c   1.000
_cell.angle_alpha   90.00
_cell.angle_beta   90.00
_cell.angle_gamma   90.00
#
_symmetry.space_group_name_H-M   'P 1'
#
loop_
_entity.id
_entity.type
_entity.pdbx_description
1 polymer ?
#
loop_
_entity_poly.entity_id
_entity_poly.type
_entity_poly.pdbx_seq_one_letter_code
_entity_poly.pdbx_strand_id
1 'polypeptide(L)'
;MGLSPVLNAASLPLSLSKVAPYRAQIEWYKRWCDEQDDEMGYYDTFKTRESSKREMRVNMYRLTLARFWNSVIDMIEKNELPHDFDQRAKWVNASQFYKLLVEPLDIAEYYGKEKHVKKGHYIEHGRERRYEIFDRWWKNREVTSGEENKERSKFASSTQDSCFWAKVEEARDWLNGMRSERDNNKLAILWEKIENFEKYAIGLIENKEVSNDVLAKNSSYSLWVGELKELKQLNANVQRFPQQFTRFMDGEVVP
;
A
#
# COMPACT_ATOMS: atom_id res chain seq x y z
N MET A 1 32.24 -27.03 6.92
CA MET A 1 31.39 -27.05 8.13
C MET A 1 30.71 -25.71 8.23
N GLY A 2 29.38 -25.66 8.24
CA GLY A 2 28.64 -24.41 8.45
C GLY A 2 28.90 -23.87 9.86
N LEU A 3 28.85 -22.54 10.01
CA LEU A 3 28.88 -21.89 11.32
C LEU A 3 27.69 -22.38 12.16
N SER A 4 27.86 -22.45 13.49
CA SER A 4 26.74 -22.81 14.37
C SER A 4 25.62 -21.76 14.27
N PRO A 5 24.34 -22.14 14.48
CA PRO A 5 23.23 -21.19 14.40
C PRO A 5 23.39 -19.94 15.26
N VAL A 6 24.06 -20.10 16.41
CA VAL A 6 24.39 -19.01 17.34
C VAL A 6 25.41 -18.04 16.73
N LEU A 7 26.45 -18.55 16.06
CA LEU A 7 27.47 -17.71 15.40
C LEU A 7 26.87 -16.96 14.20
N ASN A 8 26.00 -17.62 13.44
CA ASN A 8 25.25 -16.98 12.35
C ASN A 8 24.40 -15.82 12.89
N ALA A 9 23.60 -16.07 13.93
CA ALA A 9 22.79 -15.05 14.58
C ALA A 9 23.60 -13.90 15.18
N ALA A 10 24.81 -14.16 15.69
CA ALA A 10 25.72 -13.14 16.21
C ALA A 10 26.30 -12.24 15.11
N SER A 11 26.45 -12.76 13.89
CA SER A 11 26.98 -11.99 12.75
C SER A 11 25.91 -11.12 12.06
N LEU A 12 24.64 -11.50 12.16
CA LEU A 12 23.53 -10.79 11.52
C LEU A 12 23.35 -9.32 11.94
N PRO A 13 23.55 -8.91 13.21
CA PRO A 13 23.60 -7.50 13.59
C PRO A 13 24.63 -6.67 12.82
N LEU A 14 25.80 -7.24 12.53
CA LEU A 14 26.85 -6.58 11.74
C LEU A 14 26.47 -6.49 10.26
N SER A 15 25.75 -7.49 9.75
CA SER A 15 25.24 -7.45 8.38
C SER A 15 24.08 -6.46 8.24
N LEU A 16 23.20 -6.38 9.24
CA LEU A 16 22.12 -5.41 9.32
C LEU A 16 22.66 -3.98 9.37
N SER A 17 23.74 -3.72 10.12
CA SER A 17 24.34 -2.38 10.18
C SER A 17 24.92 -1.92 8.84
N LYS A 18 25.37 -2.85 7.98
CA LYS A 18 25.85 -2.52 6.62
C LYS A 18 24.72 -2.10 5.68
N VAL A 19 23.51 -2.65 5.86
CA VAL A 19 22.35 -2.31 5.00
C VAL A 19 21.46 -1.21 5.60
N ALA A 20 21.57 -0.92 6.90
CA ALA A 20 20.83 0.13 7.57
C ALA A 20 20.93 1.52 6.91
N PRO A 21 22.09 1.95 6.35
CA PRO A 21 22.17 3.21 5.61
C PRO A 21 21.23 3.28 4.41
N TYR A 22 20.99 2.17 3.70
CA TYR A 22 20.06 2.16 2.56
C TYR A 22 18.62 2.41 3.00
N ARG A 23 18.21 1.86 4.15
CA ARG A 23 16.90 2.17 4.74
C ARG A 23 16.79 3.66 5.09
N ALA A 24 17.81 4.21 5.75
CA ALA A 24 17.84 5.64 6.09
C ALA A 24 17.78 6.54 4.85
N GLN A 25 18.38 6.12 3.73
CA GLN A 25 18.27 6.84 2.46
C GLN A 25 16.85 6.82 1.89
N ILE A 26 16.11 5.71 2.03
CA ILE A 26 14.70 5.64 1.62
C ILE A 26 13.82 6.49 2.56
N GLU A 27 14.10 6.50 3.86
CA GLU A 27 13.41 7.38 4.82
C GLU A 27 13.64 8.85 4.50
N TRP A 28 14.87 9.21 4.12
CA TRP A 28 15.20 10.58 3.69
C TRP A 28 14.52 10.93 2.37
N TYR A 29 14.51 10.01 1.40
CA TYR A 29 13.74 10.17 0.16
C TYR A 29 12.26 10.40 0.45
N LYS A 30 11.68 9.62 1.37
CA LYS A 30 10.29 9.79 1.77
C LYS A 30 10.02 11.19 2.32
N ARG A 31 10.82 11.66 3.29
CA ARG A 31 10.67 13.02 3.84
C ARG A 31 10.83 14.08 2.76
N TRP A 32 11.83 13.94 1.89
CA TRP A 32 12.07 14.86 0.79
C TRP A 32 10.84 14.96 -0.13
N CYS A 33 10.21 13.83 -0.49
CA CYS A 33 8.98 13.79 -1.29
C CYS A 33 7.79 14.41 -0.56
N ASP A 34 7.64 14.16 0.75
CA ASP A 34 6.55 14.72 1.55
C ASP A 34 6.67 16.26 1.69
N GLU A 35 7.86 16.82 1.48
CA GLU A 35 8.17 18.27 1.53
C GLU A 35 8.16 18.95 0.15
N GLN A 36 7.86 18.24 -0.94
CA GLN A 36 7.81 18.84 -2.28
C GLN A 36 6.51 19.61 -2.54
N ASP A 37 6.62 20.70 -3.31
CA ASP A 37 5.48 21.54 -3.73
C ASP A 37 4.48 20.80 -4.62
N ASP A 38 4.87 19.68 -5.23
CA ASP A 38 3.97 18.86 -6.04
C ASP A 38 3.00 18.02 -5.20
N GLU A 39 3.17 17.95 -3.88
CA GLU A 39 2.29 17.26 -2.93
C GLU A 39 1.91 15.83 -3.39
N MET A 40 2.84 15.11 -4.02
CA MET A 40 2.61 13.75 -4.51
C MET A 40 2.89 12.69 -3.43
N GLY A 41 3.87 12.94 -2.57
CA GLY A 41 4.38 11.94 -1.65
C GLY A 41 5.26 10.87 -2.34
N TYR A 42 5.93 10.06 -1.52
CA TYR A 42 7.00 9.18 -2.03
C TYR A 42 6.54 8.01 -2.88
N TYR A 43 5.33 7.48 -2.64
CA TYR A 43 4.75 6.40 -3.45
C TYR A 43 4.51 6.87 -4.89
N ASP A 44 3.74 7.94 -5.06
CA ASP A 44 3.39 8.48 -6.37
C ASP A 44 4.60 9.07 -7.10
N THR A 45 5.52 9.71 -6.38
CA THR A 45 6.78 10.19 -6.97
C THR A 45 7.58 9.03 -7.55
N PHE A 46 7.75 7.94 -6.80
CA PHE A 46 8.51 6.78 -7.24
C PHE A 46 7.83 6.07 -8.42
N LYS A 47 6.50 5.90 -8.36
CA LYS A 47 5.69 5.29 -9.43
C LYS A 47 5.81 6.05 -10.75
N THR A 48 5.79 7.39 -10.70
CA THR A 48 5.73 8.25 -11.91
C THR A 48 7.09 8.62 -12.48
N ARG A 49 8.15 8.69 -11.65
CA ARG A 49 9.48 9.19 -12.05
C ARG A 49 10.55 8.10 -12.17
N GLU A 50 10.17 6.88 -12.55
CA GLU A 50 11.04 5.69 -12.53
C GLU A 50 12.39 5.90 -13.26
N SER A 51 12.41 6.70 -14.33
CA SER A 51 13.60 6.93 -15.17
C SER A 51 14.57 8.00 -14.62
N SER A 52 14.27 8.62 -13.49
CA SER A 52 15.18 9.61 -12.89
C SER A 52 16.34 8.94 -12.14
N LYS A 53 17.51 9.59 -12.13
CA LYS A 53 18.72 9.09 -11.43
C LYS A 53 18.47 8.85 -9.94
N ARG A 54 17.57 9.63 -9.32
CA ARG A 54 17.24 9.49 -7.90
C ARG A 54 16.39 8.25 -7.66
N GLU A 55 15.34 8.07 -8.43
CA GLU A 55 14.42 6.92 -8.36
C GLU A 55 15.15 5.61 -8.68
N MET A 56 16.02 5.60 -9.68
CA MET A 56 16.92 4.46 -9.95
C MET A 56 17.78 4.11 -8.72
N ARG A 57 18.31 5.11 -8.02
CA ARG A 57 19.11 4.91 -6.81
C ARG A 57 18.27 4.36 -5.65
N VAL A 58 17.08 4.91 -5.43
CA VAL A 58 16.11 4.40 -4.44
C VAL A 58 15.71 2.96 -4.75
N ASN A 59 15.51 2.64 -6.04
CA ASN A 59 15.22 1.29 -6.50
C ASN A 59 16.38 0.32 -6.19
N MET A 60 17.63 0.75 -6.39
CA MET A 60 18.80 -0.04 -5.99
C MET A 60 18.86 -0.29 -4.49
N TYR A 61 18.49 0.69 -3.65
CA TYR A 61 18.42 0.54 -2.21
C TYR A 61 17.33 -0.46 -1.78
N ARG A 62 16.13 -0.34 -2.38
CA ARG A 62 15.01 -1.28 -2.22
C ARG A 62 15.43 -2.72 -2.49
N LEU A 63 16.07 -2.96 -3.64
CA LEU A 63 16.56 -4.29 -4.05
C LEU A 63 17.67 -4.82 -3.11
N THR A 64 18.57 -3.94 -2.64
CA THR A 64 19.63 -4.33 -1.72
C THR A 64 19.08 -4.77 -0.37
N LEU A 65 18.10 -4.03 0.16
CA LEU A 65 17.40 -4.41 1.39
C LEU A 65 16.60 -5.72 1.22
N ALA A 66 15.93 -5.90 0.08
CA ALA A 66 15.21 -7.13 -0.22
C ALA A 66 16.14 -8.35 -0.23
N ARG A 67 17.34 -8.24 -0.84
CA ARG A 67 18.35 -9.31 -0.83
C ARG A 67 18.79 -9.69 0.59
N PHE A 68 19.04 -8.69 1.44
CA PHE A 68 19.39 -8.95 2.84
C PHE A 68 18.29 -9.73 3.56
N TRP A 69 17.05 -9.26 3.46
CA TRP A 69 15.92 -9.90 4.14
C TRP A 69 15.59 -11.30 3.61
N ASN A 70 15.67 -11.49 2.28
CA ASN A 70 15.56 -12.82 1.68
C ASN A 70 16.64 -13.76 2.20
N SER A 71 17.90 -13.28 2.31
CA SER A 71 18.98 -14.09 2.89
C SER A 71 18.72 -14.46 4.36
N VAL A 72 18.13 -13.57 5.16
CA VAL A 72 17.76 -13.88 6.55
C VAL A 72 16.67 -14.95 6.58
N ILE A 73 15.64 -14.84 5.74
CA ILE A 73 14.56 -15.83 5.61
C ILE A 73 15.12 -17.19 5.20
N ASP A 74 16.01 -17.23 4.19
CA ASP A 74 16.64 -18.46 3.72
C ASP A 74 17.43 -19.16 4.84
N MET A 75 18.12 -18.40 5.69
CA MET A 75 18.85 -18.94 6.85
C MET A 75 17.89 -19.56 7.89
N ILE A 76 16.72 -18.95 8.11
CA ILE A 76 15.70 -19.53 9.03
C ILE A 76 15.19 -20.85 8.48
N GLU A 77 14.86 -20.90 7.20
CA GLU A 77 14.32 -22.10 6.55
C GLU A 77 15.31 -23.25 6.50
N LYS A 78 16.60 -22.94 6.41
CA LYS A 78 17.69 -23.93 6.49
C LYS A 78 18.05 -24.32 7.92
N ASN A 79 17.33 -23.83 8.93
CA ASN A 79 17.63 -24.01 10.36
C ASN A 79 19.04 -23.54 10.74
N GLU A 80 19.55 -22.51 10.05
CA GLU A 80 20.85 -21.89 10.30
C GLU A 80 20.79 -20.76 11.33
N LEU A 81 19.61 -20.50 11.91
CA LEU A 81 19.36 -19.54 12.98
C LEU A 81 18.62 -20.19 14.15
N PRO A 82 18.69 -19.60 15.36
CA PRO A 82 17.91 -20.07 16.50
C PRO A 82 16.41 -20.14 16.21
N HIS A 83 15.74 -21.13 16.80
CA HIS A 83 14.30 -21.39 16.57
C HIS A 83 13.38 -20.25 17.02
N ASP A 84 13.83 -19.40 17.94
CA ASP A 84 13.12 -18.25 18.49
C ASP A 84 13.45 -16.94 17.75
N PHE A 85 14.26 -17.00 16.69
CA PHE A 85 14.80 -15.81 16.03
C PHE A 85 13.72 -14.85 15.53
N ASP A 86 12.63 -15.40 14.98
CA ASP A 86 11.47 -14.69 14.46
C ASP A 86 10.54 -14.11 15.55
N GLN A 87 10.77 -14.46 16.81
CA GLN A 87 10.05 -13.91 17.97
C GLN A 87 10.85 -12.79 18.66
N ARG A 88 12.15 -12.68 18.39
CA ARG A 88 13.00 -11.67 19.01
C ARG A 88 12.60 -10.27 18.54
N ALA A 89 12.23 -9.42 19.50
CA ALA A 89 11.75 -8.05 19.27
C ALA A 89 12.62 -7.23 18.30
N LYS A 90 13.95 -7.40 18.33
CA LYS A 90 14.86 -6.73 17.38
C LYS A 90 14.53 -7.05 15.92
N TRP A 91 14.31 -8.32 15.59
CA TRP A 91 14.10 -8.78 14.22
C TRP A 91 12.67 -8.56 13.75
N VAL A 92 11.71 -8.76 14.65
CA VAL A 92 10.30 -8.42 14.43
C VAL A 92 10.14 -6.93 14.10
N ASN A 93 10.70 -6.04 14.94
CA ASN A 93 10.60 -4.60 14.69
C ASN A 93 11.38 -4.16 13.45
N ALA A 94 12.59 -4.68 13.23
CA ALA A 94 13.39 -4.31 12.06
C ALA A 94 12.72 -4.73 10.74
N SER A 95 12.14 -5.93 10.69
CA SER A 95 11.42 -6.42 9.51
C SER A 95 10.11 -5.66 9.30
N GLN A 96 9.38 -5.32 10.36
CA GLN A 96 8.18 -4.49 10.28
C GLN A 96 8.49 -3.10 9.74
N PHE A 97 9.50 -2.40 10.27
CA PHE A 97 9.88 -1.08 9.76
C PHE A 97 10.35 -1.13 8.31
N TYR A 98 11.08 -2.18 7.91
CA TYR A 98 11.42 -2.40 6.51
C TYR A 98 10.17 -2.57 5.65
N LYS A 99 9.21 -3.42 6.07
CA LYS A 99 7.98 -3.67 5.32
C LYS A 99 7.16 -2.39 5.12
N LEU A 100 6.88 -1.66 6.20
CA LEU A 100 6.07 -0.43 6.15
C LEU A 100 6.68 0.67 5.26
N LEU A 101 8.01 0.69 5.14
CA LEU A 101 8.72 1.67 4.32
C LEU A 101 8.89 1.24 2.85
N VAL A 102 9.13 -0.06 2.62
CA VAL A 102 9.63 -0.55 1.33
C VAL A 102 8.55 -1.26 0.50
N GLU A 103 7.59 -1.93 1.12
CA GLU A 103 6.50 -2.59 0.38
C GLU A 103 5.69 -1.60 -0.48
N PRO A 104 5.40 -0.35 -0.04
CA PRO A 104 4.82 0.65 -0.93
C PRO A 104 5.61 0.91 -2.21
N LEU A 105 6.95 0.86 -2.16
CA LEU A 105 7.79 1.03 -3.35
C LEU A 105 7.77 -0.19 -4.26
N ASP A 106 7.63 -1.40 -3.69
CA ASP A 106 7.43 -2.63 -4.45
C ASP A 106 6.06 -2.61 -5.17
N ILE A 107 5.03 -2.08 -4.52
CA ILE A 107 3.70 -1.86 -5.10
C ILE A 107 3.79 -0.81 -6.21
N ALA A 108 4.46 0.31 -5.97
CA ALA A 108 4.66 1.36 -6.96
C ALA A 108 5.36 0.84 -8.22
N GLU A 109 6.41 0.04 -8.06
CA GLU A 109 7.11 -0.66 -9.14
C GLU A 109 6.20 -1.65 -9.88
N TYR A 110 5.34 -2.37 -9.15
CA TYR A 110 4.43 -3.37 -9.73
C TYR A 110 3.37 -2.72 -10.63
N TYR A 111 2.71 -1.68 -10.13
CA TYR A 111 1.66 -0.97 -10.85
C TYR A 111 2.24 0.00 -11.90
N GLY A 112 3.37 0.66 -11.61
CA GLY A 112 4.06 1.54 -12.56
C GLY A 112 4.55 0.82 -13.82
N LYS A 113 4.90 -0.47 -13.70
CA LYS A 113 5.25 -1.35 -14.83
C LYS A 113 4.08 -2.10 -15.44
N GLU A 114 2.86 -1.75 -15.06
CA GLU A 114 1.63 -2.39 -15.54
C GLU A 114 1.62 -3.92 -15.36
N LYS A 115 2.34 -4.45 -14.36
CA LYS A 115 2.40 -5.91 -14.13
C LYS A 115 1.01 -6.47 -13.81
N HIS A 116 0.17 -5.65 -13.17
CA HIS A 116 -1.21 -6.00 -12.84
C HIS A 116 -2.06 -6.35 -14.07
N VAL A 117 -1.81 -5.73 -15.22
CA VAL A 117 -2.53 -6.02 -16.47
C VAL A 117 -2.28 -7.45 -16.95
N LYS A 118 -1.06 -7.98 -16.74
CA LYS A 118 -0.67 -9.32 -17.22
C LYS A 118 -0.80 -10.41 -16.17
N LYS A 119 -0.58 -10.07 -14.90
CA LYS A 119 -0.49 -11.03 -13.80
C LYS A 119 -1.66 -10.95 -12.83
N GLY A 120 -2.49 -9.90 -12.91
CA GLY A 120 -3.52 -9.58 -11.92
C GLY A 120 -3.00 -8.73 -10.76
N HIS A 121 -3.87 -8.35 -9.84
CA HIS A 121 -3.56 -7.37 -8.78
C HIS A 121 -2.46 -7.82 -7.81
N TYR A 122 -1.78 -6.83 -7.21
CA TYR A 122 -0.58 -7.05 -6.40
C TYR A 122 -0.81 -7.99 -5.23
N ILE A 123 -1.90 -7.83 -4.47
CA ILE A 123 -2.12 -8.59 -3.23
C ILE A 123 -2.15 -10.10 -3.49
N GLU A 124 -2.79 -10.51 -4.59
CA GLU A 124 -2.96 -11.92 -4.94
C GLU A 124 -1.80 -12.49 -5.77
N HIS A 125 -1.20 -11.68 -6.66
CA HIS A 125 -0.29 -12.19 -7.70
C HIS A 125 1.07 -11.50 -7.77
N GLY A 126 1.26 -10.41 -7.03
CA GLY A 126 2.49 -9.61 -7.05
C GLY A 126 3.24 -9.56 -5.73
N ARG A 127 2.58 -9.92 -4.62
CA ARG A 127 3.13 -9.76 -3.28
C ARG A 127 4.27 -10.73 -3.05
N GLU A 128 5.35 -10.19 -2.54
CA GLU A 128 6.57 -10.96 -2.31
C GLU A 128 6.48 -11.70 -0.98
N ARG A 129 6.83 -12.99 -0.99
CA ARG A 129 6.72 -13.91 0.16
C ARG A 129 7.33 -13.38 1.47
N ARG A 130 8.37 -12.55 1.38
CA ARG A 130 9.00 -11.91 2.55
C ARG A 130 8.01 -11.11 3.39
N TYR A 131 7.06 -10.41 2.75
CA TYR A 131 6.11 -9.57 3.46
C TYR A 131 5.07 -10.39 4.21
N GLU A 132 4.62 -11.50 3.64
CA GLU A 132 3.75 -12.47 4.32
C GLU A 132 4.44 -13.11 5.52
N ILE A 133 5.74 -13.42 5.42
CA ILE A 133 6.53 -13.89 6.55
C ILE A 133 6.57 -12.84 7.66
N PHE A 134 6.81 -11.58 7.31
CA PHE A 134 6.87 -10.50 8.29
C PHE A 134 5.51 -10.19 8.91
N ASP A 135 4.40 -10.36 8.18
CA ASP A 135 3.05 -10.33 8.77
C ASP A 135 2.90 -11.39 9.86
N ARG A 136 3.39 -12.62 9.62
CA ARG A 136 3.36 -13.70 10.63
C ARG A 136 4.24 -13.38 11.83
N TRP A 137 5.46 -12.89 11.62
CA TRP A 137 6.36 -12.48 12.72
C TRP A 137 5.74 -11.38 13.57
N TRP A 138 5.13 -10.38 12.92
CA TRP A 138 4.48 -9.28 13.60
C TRP A 138 3.25 -9.72 14.40
N LYS A 139 2.45 -10.65 13.86
CA LYS A 139 1.24 -11.20 14.50
C LYS A 139 1.58 -12.11 15.68
N ASN A 140 2.65 -12.89 15.58
CA ASN A 140 3.05 -13.87 16.60
C ASN A 140 3.98 -13.29 17.68
N ARG A 141 4.31 -12.00 17.61
CA ARG A 141 5.17 -11.36 18.60
C ARG A 141 4.52 -11.40 19.98
N GLU A 142 5.35 -11.50 21.01
CA GLU A 142 4.87 -11.30 22.38
C GLU A 142 4.41 -9.84 22.55
N VAL A 143 3.10 -9.66 22.68
CA VAL A 143 2.51 -8.36 22.99
C VAL A 143 2.67 -8.13 24.49
N THR A 144 3.53 -7.19 24.87
CA THR A 144 3.60 -6.77 26.28
C THR A 144 2.30 -6.07 26.66
N SER A 145 1.84 -6.27 27.90
CA SER A 145 0.52 -5.87 28.44
C SER A 145 0.29 -4.34 28.56
N GLY A 146 0.77 -3.55 27.61
CA GLY A 146 0.57 -2.11 27.47
C GLY A 146 0.61 -1.59 26.02
N GLU A 147 0.70 -2.48 25.02
CA GLU A 147 0.63 -2.16 23.59
C GLU A 147 -0.81 -2.07 23.05
N GLU A 148 -1.81 -2.48 23.82
CA GLU A 148 -3.20 -2.48 23.38
C GLU A 148 -3.81 -1.07 23.39
N ASN A 149 -4.32 -0.65 22.23
CA ASN A 149 -5.31 0.41 22.02
C ASN A 149 -5.01 1.77 22.67
N LYS A 150 -3.79 2.30 22.50
CA LYS A 150 -3.57 3.74 22.71
C LYS A 150 -3.97 4.49 21.44
N GLU A 151 -5.06 5.24 21.54
CA GLU A 151 -5.44 6.20 20.50
C GLU A 151 -4.24 7.09 20.14
N ARG A 152 -3.99 7.21 18.84
CA ARG A 152 -2.82 7.94 18.37
C ARG A 152 -3.09 9.43 18.40
N SER A 153 -2.14 10.19 18.95
CA SER A 153 -2.24 11.66 18.96
C SER A 153 -1.88 12.28 17.60
N LYS A 154 -1.00 11.65 16.82
CA LYS A 154 -0.48 12.14 15.52
C LYS A 154 -0.54 11.05 14.45
N PHE A 155 -0.53 11.45 13.17
CA PHE A 155 -0.39 10.54 12.04
C PHE A 155 0.89 9.71 12.07
N ALA A 156 0.86 8.60 11.34
CA ALA A 156 1.98 7.71 11.24
C ALA A 156 3.16 8.31 10.49
N SER A 157 4.38 7.94 10.90
CA SER A 157 5.54 8.13 10.03
C SER A 157 5.45 7.26 8.77
N SER A 158 4.78 6.11 8.86
CA SER A 158 4.55 5.16 7.77
C SER A 158 3.17 4.54 7.93
N THR A 159 2.40 4.43 6.86
CA THR A 159 1.06 3.83 6.88
C THR A 159 1.13 2.41 7.46
N GLN A 160 0.30 2.11 8.47
CA GLN A 160 0.39 0.85 9.24
C GLN A 160 -0.05 -0.39 8.46
N ASP A 161 -0.88 -0.23 7.43
CA ASP A 161 -1.10 -1.26 6.41
C ASP A 161 -0.16 -1.02 5.23
N SER A 162 0.86 -1.87 5.09
CA SER A 162 1.83 -1.76 4.01
C SER A 162 1.26 -2.07 2.63
N CYS A 163 0.12 -2.76 2.55
CA CYS A 163 -0.63 -3.02 1.32
C CYS A 163 -1.65 -1.92 0.99
N PHE A 164 -1.72 -0.83 1.77
CA PHE A 164 -2.67 0.26 1.54
C PHE A 164 -2.66 0.74 0.09
N TRP A 165 -1.48 1.00 -0.47
CA TRP A 165 -1.36 1.47 -1.85
C TRP A 165 -1.84 0.44 -2.89
N ALA A 166 -1.69 -0.86 -2.64
CA ALA A 166 -2.21 -1.88 -3.54
C ALA A 166 -3.74 -1.85 -3.59
N LYS A 167 -4.39 -1.62 -2.44
CA LYS A 167 -5.85 -1.46 -2.33
C LYS A 167 -6.33 -0.17 -3.00
N VAL A 168 -5.56 0.91 -2.94
CA VAL A 168 -5.85 2.16 -3.69
C VAL A 168 -5.88 1.88 -5.19
N GLU A 169 -4.89 1.16 -5.73
CA GLU A 169 -4.85 0.85 -7.16
C GLU A 169 -6.03 -0.04 -7.60
N GLU A 170 -6.38 -1.05 -6.81
CA GLU A 170 -7.58 -1.85 -7.05
C GLU A 170 -8.86 -1.00 -7.04
N ALA A 171 -8.98 -0.09 -6.07
CA ALA A 171 -10.13 0.81 -5.98
C ALA A 171 -10.23 1.80 -7.16
N ARG A 172 -9.10 2.22 -7.72
CA ARG A 172 -9.06 3.02 -8.96
C ARG A 172 -9.54 2.22 -10.16
N ASP A 173 -9.13 0.96 -10.27
CA ASP A 173 -9.60 0.07 -11.34
C ASP A 173 -11.11 -0.20 -11.21
N TRP A 174 -11.65 -0.33 -9.99
CA TRP A 174 -13.10 -0.42 -9.79
C TRP A 174 -13.83 0.86 -10.22
N LEU A 175 -13.30 2.05 -9.91
CA LEU A 175 -13.86 3.32 -10.38
C LEU A 175 -13.85 3.42 -11.91
N ASN A 176 -12.76 3.00 -12.56
CA ASN A 176 -12.70 2.96 -14.03
C ASN A 176 -13.69 1.93 -14.60
N GLY A 177 -13.87 0.80 -13.93
CA GLY A 177 -14.89 -0.18 -14.24
C GLY A 177 -16.30 0.40 -14.18
N MET A 178 -16.62 1.19 -13.16
CA MET A 178 -17.93 1.86 -13.04
C MET A 178 -18.26 2.79 -14.21
N ARG A 179 -17.24 3.37 -14.87
CA ARG A 179 -17.43 4.26 -16.03
C ARG A 179 -17.65 3.51 -17.35
N SER A 180 -17.23 2.25 -17.43
CA SER A 180 -17.20 1.46 -18.66
C SER A 180 -18.18 0.29 -18.68
N GLU A 181 -18.55 -0.24 -17.52
CA GLU A 181 -19.49 -1.36 -17.36
C GLU A 181 -20.94 -0.90 -17.56
N ARG A 182 -21.75 -1.74 -18.20
CA ARG A 182 -23.17 -1.48 -18.51
C ARG A 182 -24.12 -2.44 -17.78
N ASP A 183 -23.60 -3.54 -17.26
CA ASP A 183 -24.38 -4.52 -16.50
C ASP A 183 -24.64 -4.01 -15.08
N ASN A 184 -25.91 -3.78 -14.76
CA ASN A 184 -26.36 -3.30 -13.45
C ASN A 184 -25.93 -4.19 -12.28
N ASN A 185 -25.89 -5.52 -12.47
CA ASN A 185 -25.49 -6.43 -11.40
C ASN A 185 -24.00 -6.30 -11.09
N LYS A 186 -23.17 -6.16 -12.14
CA LYS A 186 -21.73 -5.92 -11.97
C LYS A 186 -21.44 -4.55 -11.39
N LEU A 187 -22.19 -3.52 -11.79
CA LEU A 187 -22.09 -2.18 -11.21
C LEU A 187 -22.42 -2.20 -9.71
N ALA A 188 -23.45 -2.94 -9.28
CA ALA A 188 -23.76 -3.09 -7.86
C ALA A 188 -22.60 -3.72 -7.07
N ILE A 189 -21.97 -4.77 -7.62
CA ILE A 189 -20.81 -5.43 -6.99
C ILE A 189 -19.60 -4.48 -6.93
N LEU A 190 -19.32 -3.73 -8.00
CA LEU A 190 -18.23 -2.75 -8.01
C LEU A 190 -18.47 -1.64 -6.99
N TRP A 191 -19.72 -1.18 -6.88
CA TRP A 191 -20.11 -0.18 -5.90
C TRP A 191 -19.88 -0.65 -4.46
N GLU A 192 -20.29 -1.87 -4.14
CA GLU A 192 -20.06 -2.47 -2.83
C GLU A 192 -18.56 -2.53 -2.49
N LYS A 193 -17.71 -2.93 -3.44
CA LYS A 193 -16.24 -2.94 -3.26
C LYS A 193 -15.69 -1.55 -2.99
N ILE A 194 -16.15 -0.54 -3.73
CA ILE A 194 -15.76 0.86 -3.57
C ILE A 194 -16.15 1.37 -2.17
N GLU A 195 -17.39 1.14 -1.73
CA GLU A 195 -17.86 1.55 -0.40
C GLU A 195 -17.09 0.86 0.74
N ASN A 196 -16.77 -0.42 0.57
CA ASN A 196 -15.98 -1.17 1.54
C ASN A 196 -14.56 -0.60 1.65
N PHE A 197 -13.92 -0.27 0.53
CA PHE A 197 -12.61 0.37 0.54
C PHE A 197 -12.66 1.79 1.12
N GLU A 198 -13.69 2.58 0.79
CA GLU A 198 -13.89 3.91 1.37
C GLU A 198 -13.98 3.86 2.89
N LYS A 199 -14.82 2.98 3.44
CA LYS A 199 -14.95 2.78 4.90
C LYS A 199 -13.63 2.36 5.54
N TYR A 200 -12.91 1.43 4.90
CA TYR A 200 -11.60 0.99 5.34
C TYR A 200 -10.58 2.13 5.39
N ALA A 201 -10.51 2.95 4.33
CA ALA A 201 -9.56 4.06 4.25
C ALA A 201 -9.89 5.17 5.26
N ILE A 202 -11.18 5.48 5.45
CA ILE A 202 -11.64 6.43 6.48
C ILE A 202 -11.22 5.95 7.87
N GLY A 203 -11.45 4.67 8.21
CA GLY A 203 -11.05 4.12 9.51
C GLY A 203 -9.55 4.26 9.79
N LEU A 204 -8.69 3.97 8.80
CA LEU A 204 -7.24 4.18 8.91
C LEU A 204 -6.87 5.65 9.16
N ILE A 205 -7.57 6.59 8.52
CA ILE A 205 -7.32 8.03 8.69
C ILE A 205 -7.78 8.50 10.06
N GLU A 206 -8.98 8.11 10.50
CA GLU A 206 -9.53 8.44 11.82
C GLU A 206 -8.64 7.92 12.95
N ASN A 207 -8.11 6.70 12.80
CA ASN A 207 -7.15 6.10 13.73
C ASN A 207 -5.73 6.70 13.62
N LYS A 208 -5.50 7.60 12.65
CA LYS A 208 -4.19 8.22 12.35
C LYS A 208 -3.11 7.18 12.04
N GLU A 209 -3.51 6.10 11.39
CA GLU A 209 -2.65 4.98 11.00
C GLU A 209 -2.00 5.19 9.63
N VAL A 210 -2.45 6.18 8.87
CA VAL A 210 -1.83 6.60 7.61
C VAL A 210 -0.66 7.55 7.81
N SER A 211 0.24 7.59 6.83
CA SER A 211 1.32 8.59 6.73
C SER A 211 0.95 9.78 5.85
N ASN A 212 1.73 10.86 5.96
CA ASN A 212 1.45 12.15 5.30
C ASN A 212 1.32 12.05 3.77
N ASP A 213 2.01 11.10 3.12
CA ASP A 213 1.92 10.86 1.68
C ASP A 213 0.51 10.42 1.24
N VAL A 214 -0.23 9.72 2.10
CA VAL A 214 -1.62 9.36 1.79
C VAL A 214 -2.50 10.61 1.75
N LEU A 215 -2.24 11.55 2.66
CA LEU A 215 -2.99 12.81 2.83
C LEU A 215 -2.54 13.91 1.86
N ALA A 216 -1.48 13.68 1.08
CA ALA A 216 -0.95 14.66 0.16
C ALA A 216 -1.97 14.94 -0.95
N LYS A 217 -2.10 16.20 -1.36
CA LYS A 217 -3.18 16.67 -2.24
C LYS A 217 -3.22 15.96 -3.59
N ASN A 218 -2.05 15.67 -4.15
CA ASN A 218 -1.91 15.02 -5.46
C ASN A 218 -1.53 13.55 -5.35
N SER A 219 -1.74 12.94 -4.17
CA SER A 219 -1.55 11.51 -3.98
C SER A 219 -2.60 10.72 -4.77
N SER A 220 -2.27 9.49 -5.17
CA SER A 220 -3.23 8.62 -5.86
C SER A 220 -4.50 8.36 -5.04
N TYR A 221 -4.40 8.40 -3.71
CA TYR A 221 -5.57 8.28 -2.83
C TYR A 221 -6.44 9.54 -2.86
N SER A 222 -5.85 10.73 -2.72
CA SER A 222 -6.60 12.00 -2.76
C SER A 222 -7.30 12.21 -4.10
N LEU A 223 -6.65 11.85 -5.20
CA LEU A 223 -7.26 11.85 -6.53
C LEU A 223 -8.43 10.87 -6.62
N TRP A 224 -8.26 9.65 -6.11
CA TRP A 224 -9.35 8.66 -6.06
C TRP A 224 -10.56 9.15 -5.25
N VAL A 225 -10.35 9.83 -4.12
CA VAL A 225 -11.43 10.43 -3.32
C VAL A 225 -12.18 11.51 -4.11
N GLY A 226 -11.44 12.36 -4.84
CA GLY A 226 -12.03 13.38 -5.71
C GLY A 226 -12.91 12.76 -6.80
N GLU A 227 -12.38 11.76 -7.51
CA GLU A 227 -13.11 11.05 -8.56
C GLU A 227 -14.36 10.31 -8.03
N LEU A 228 -14.28 9.68 -6.86
CA LEU A 228 -15.41 9.03 -6.22
C LEU A 228 -16.51 10.05 -5.88
N LYS A 229 -16.13 11.23 -5.37
CA LYS A 229 -17.07 12.29 -5.02
C LYS A 229 -17.82 12.79 -6.24
N GLU A 230 -17.13 13.01 -7.35
CA GLU A 230 -17.75 13.40 -8.62
C GLU A 230 -18.74 12.35 -9.11
N LEU A 231 -18.35 11.07 -9.06
CA LEU A 231 -19.21 9.97 -9.48
C LEU A 231 -20.47 9.86 -8.60
N LYS A 232 -20.33 9.98 -7.27
CA LYS A 232 -21.47 10.03 -6.33
C LYS A 232 -22.44 11.18 -6.66
N GLN A 233 -21.92 12.36 -7.01
CA GLN A 233 -22.74 13.51 -7.39
C GLN A 233 -23.50 13.28 -8.70
N LEU A 234 -22.84 12.70 -9.71
CA LEU A 234 -23.48 12.33 -10.96
C LEU A 234 -24.63 11.35 -10.74
N ASN A 235 -24.41 10.30 -9.94
CA ASN A 235 -25.45 9.32 -9.62
C ASN A 235 -26.63 9.93 -8.87
N ALA A 236 -26.36 10.83 -7.91
CA ALA A 236 -27.42 11.54 -7.19
C ALA A 236 -28.26 12.45 -8.11
N ASN A 237 -27.62 13.07 -9.12
CA ASN A 237 -28.33 13.87 -10.11
C ASN A 237 -29.17 12.99 -11.05
N VAL A 238 -28.66 11.84 -11.50
CA VAL A 238 -29.43 10.88 -12.32
C VAL A 238 -30.67 10.38 -11.57
N GLN A 239 -30.57 10.09 -10.27
CA GLN A 239 -31.71 9.72 -9.43
C GLN A 239 -32.72 10.87 -9.21
N ARG A 240 -32.34 12.14 -9.41
CA ARG A 240 -33.24 13.31 -9.35
C ARG A 240 -33.96 13.59 -10.68
N PHE A 241 -33.42 13.16 -11.82
CA PHE A 241 -34.02 13.34 -13.15
C PHE A 241 -34.88 12.19 -13.76
N PRO A 242 -35.37 11.13 -13.06
CA PRO A 242 -36.10 10.05 -13.75
C PRO A 242 -37.51 10.40 -14.28
N GLN A 243 -38.04 11.62 -14.12
CA GLN A 243 -39.47 11.91 -14.38
C GLN A 243 -39.80 13.09 -15.31
N GLN A 244 -38.86 13.64 -16.08
CA GLN A 244 -39.19 14.76 -17.00
C GLN A 244 -39.19 14.44 -18.50
N PHE A 245 -38.88 13.21 -18.91
CA PHE A 245 -38.80 12.85 -20.34
C PHE A 245 -39.93 11.97 -20.91
N THR A 246 -41.03 11.76 -20.19
CA THR A 246 -42.21 11.00 -20.68
C THR A 246 -43.49 11.82 -20.78
N ARG A 247 -43.39 13.08 -21.25
CA ARG A 247 -44.58 13.91 -21.49
C ARG A 247 -44.53 14.74 -22.77
N PHE A 248 -44.08 14.16 -23.89
CA PHE A 248 -44.19 14.80 -25.21
C PHE A 248 -44.42 13.82 -26.37
N MET A 249 -45.07 12.67 -26.14
CA MET A 249 -45.58 11.82 -27.23
C MET A 249 -46.98 11.32 -26.88
N ASP A 250 -47.94 12.25 -26.87
CA ASP A 250 -49.35 12.00 -27.16
C ASP A 250 -49.92 13.32 -27.69
N GLY A 251 -49.44 13.70 -28.88
CA GLY A 251 -50.09 14.72 -29.70
C GLY A 251 -51.11 14.02 -30.58
N GLU A 252 -52.30 13.76 -30.04
CA GLU A 252 -53.45 13.45 -30.87
C GLU A 252 -53.79 14.68 -31.72
N VAL A 253 -53.74 14.45 -33.04
CA VAL A 253 -54.08 15.42 -34.08
C VAL A 253 -55.61 15.48 -34.18
N VAL A 254 -56.15 16.66 -33.87
CA VAL A 254 -57.55 17.06 -34.14
C VAL A 254 -57.71 17.27 -35.66
N PRO A 255 -58.81 16.84 -36.29
CA PRO A 255 -59.97 17.72 -36.48
C PRO A 255 -61.23 17.30 -35.72
#